data_AF-A0A7C4UIR9-F1
#
_entry.id   AF-A0A7C4UIR9-F1
#
_cell.length_a   1.000
_cell.length_b   1.000
_cell.length_c   1.000
_cell.angle_alpha   90.00
_cell.angle_beta   90.00
_cell.angle_gamma   90.00
#
_symmetry.space_group_name_H-M   'P 1'
#
loop_
_entity.id
_entity.type
_entity.pdbx_description
1 polymer ?
#
loop_
_entity_poly.entity_id
_entity_poly.type
_entity_poly.pdbx_seq_one_letter_code
_entity_poly.pdbx_strand_id
1 'polypeptide(L)'
;MVQSAIKPPRRWTASQEILLAADDLMAAGAVEFSEWDLTVATWNRDRVRFGLRGYAQNYPDHKRVMMEIMGKKPTNPILLGLMEKLRPNIYRLTPRGRAEAARLRDDIEGSKNKVNSGANELYDEVAKFVFHATFQKWKEDPDEPRRWQDAADFLAVKRGSISEASERQKAVESTLKNAIDWCSKKSVDYLTRGRGDSPIHVKDVWEVMDFLKALKYRFPQNLEGGKKLPQKG
;
A
#
# COMPACT_ATOMS: atom_id res chain seq x y z
N MET A 1 -4.51 -16.91 20.00
CA MET A 1 -3.40 -16.61 19.06
C MET A 1 -3.93 -16.78 17.64
N VAL A 2 -4.27 -15.69 16.96
CA VAL A 2 -4.76 -15.74 15.58
C VAL A 2 -3.59 -15.39 14.68
N GLN A 3 -3.12 -16.37 13.91
CA GLN A 3 -2.08 -16.17 12.91
C GLN A 3 -2.60 -15.17 11.86
N SER A 4 -1.98 -13.99 11.81
CA SER A 4 -2.23 -13.01 10.76
C SER A 4 -1.72 -13.59 9.44
N ALA A 5 -2.65 -13.97 8.56
CA ALA A 5 -2.34 -14.41 7.21
C ALA A 5 -1.80 -13.23 6.42
N ILE A 6 -0.46 -13.15 6.30
CA ILE A 6 0.25 -12.25 5.40
C ILE A 6 -0.32 -12.48 4.00
N LYS A 7 -1.08 -11.53 3.47
CA LYS A 7 -1.57 -11.57 2.10
C LYS A 7 -0.35 -11.36 1.19
N PRO A 8 0.03 -12.34 0.35
CA PRO A 8 1.26 -12.23 -0.44
C PRO A 8 1.17 -11.06 -1.42
N PRO A 9 2.32 -10.49 -1.85
CA PRO A 9 2.35 -9.47 -2.90
C PRO A 9 1.54 -9.97 -4.11
N ARG A 10 0.87 -9.06 -4.84
CA ARG A 10 0.06 -9.39 -6.02
C ARG A 10 0.88 -10.30 -6.96
N ARG A 11 0.61 -11.60 -6.86
CA ARG A 11 1.22 -12.61 -7.71
C ARG A 11 0.47 -12.54 -9.02
N TRP A 12 1.15 -12.12 -10.08
CA TRP A 12 0.69 -12.38 -11.43
C TRP A 12 0.29 -13.85 -11.56
N THR A 13 -0.69 -14.15 -12.41
CA THR A 13 -1.00 -15.53 -12.75
C THR A 13 0.21 -16.18 -13.44
N ALA A 14 0.26 -17.51 -13.49
CA ALA A 14 1.36 -18.20 -14.14
C ALA A 14 1.49 -17.79 -15.62
N SER A 15 0.37 -17.67 -16.32
CA SER A 15 0.31 -17.22 -17.71
C SER A 15 0.80 -15.78 -17.90
N GLN A 16 0.50 -14.87 -16.96
CA GLN A 16 0.99 -13.49 -17.01
C GLN A 16 2.50 -13.40 -16.75
N GLU A 17 3.07 -14.20 -15.85
CA GLU A 17 4.53 -14.21 -15.68
C GLU A 17 5.26 -14.74 -16.89
N ILE A 18 4.71 -15.75 -17.55
CA ILE A 18 5.26 -16.27 -18.81
C ILE A 18 5.21 -15.18 -19.90
N LEU A 19 4.12 -14.41 -19.96
CA LEU A 19 4.01 -13.31 -20.91
C LEU A 19 5.06 -12.21 -20.65
N LEU A 20 5.28 -11.85 -19.38
CA LEU A 20 6.30 -10.88 -19.00
C LEU A 20 7.72 -11.40 -19.25
N ALA A 21 7.98 -12.69 -19.02
CA ALA A 21 9.25 -13.33 -19.36
C ALA A 21 9.54 -13.31 -20.86
N ALA A 22 8.52 -13.59 -21.67
CA ALA A 22 8.63 -13.51 -23.11
C ALA A 22 8.90 -12.06 -23.59
N ASP A 23 8.29 -11.07 -22.94
CA ASP A 23 8.56 -9.65 -23.20
C ASP A 23 10.00 -9.26 -22.80
N ASP A 24 10.52 -9.76 -21.66
CA ASP A 24 11.91 -9.56 -21.25
C ASP A 24 12.90 -10.10 -22.30
N LEU A 25 12.61 -11.28 -22.89
CA LEU A 25 13.43 -11.86 -23.97
C LEU A 25 13.43 -10.97 -25.22
N MET A 26 12.27 -10.43 -25.60
CA MET A 26 12.17 -9.50 -26.74
C MET A 26 12.92 -8.19 -26.47
N ALA A 27 12.82 -7.66 -25.25
CA ALA A 27 13.54 -6.46 -24.83
C ALA A 27 15.07 -6.66 -24.81
N ALA A 28 15.53 -7.89 -24.55
CA ALA A 28 16.94 -8.27 -24.70
C ALA A 28 17.40 -8.43 -26.16
N GLY A 29 16.51 -8.16 -27.13
CA GLY A 29 16.81 -8.18 -28.57
C GLY A 29 16.39 -9.46 -29.29
N ALA A 30 15.74 -10.41 -28.62
CA ALA A 30 15.23 -11.60 -29.29
C ALA A 30 14.05 -11.23 -30.23
N VAL A 31 14.04 -11.79 -31.43
CA VAL A 31 12.88 -11.68 -32.35
C VAL A 31 11.94 -12.88 -32.19
N GLU A 32 12.52 -14.02 -31.83
CA GLU A 32 11.89 -15.29 -31.52
C GLU A 32 12.71 -15.97 -30.41
N PHE A 33 12.10 -16.87 -29.65
CA PHE A 33 12.75 -17.54 -28.53
C PHE A 33 12.31 -19.00 -28.44
N SER A 34 13.20 -19.85 -27.93
CA SER A 34 12.89 -21.26 -27.72
C SER A 34 12.06 -21.50 -26.46
N GLU A 35 11.48 -22.69 -26.35
CA GLU A 35 10.83 -23.15 -25.12
C GLU A 35 11.78 -23.14 -23.92
N TRP A 36 13.08 -23.38 -24.16
CA TRP A 36 14.12 -23.37 -23.13
C TRP A 36 14.43 -21.95 -22.67
N ASP A 37 14.58 -21.00 -23.60
CA ASP A 37 14.79 -19.59 -23.28
C ASP A 37 13.62 -19.05 -22.44
N LEU A 38 12.39 -19.33 -22.88
CA LEU A 38 11.18 -18.94 -22.18
C LEU A 38 11.12 -19.57 -20.78
N THR A 39 11.51 -20.83 -20.65
CA THR A 39 11.51 -21.55 -19.38
C THR A 39 12.48 -20.93 -18.38
N VAL A 40 13.71 -20.66 -18.82
CA VAL A 40 14.74 -20.03 -17.99
C VAL A 40 14.33 -18.59 -17.62
N ALA A 41 13.84 -17.81 -18.58
CA ALA A 41 13.36 -16.45 -18.34
C ALA A 41 12.20 -16.42 -17.32
N THR A 42 11.22 -17.32 -17.49
CA THR A 42 10.07 -17.40 -16.57
C THR A 42 10.51 -17.82 -15.16
N TRP A 43 11.42 -18.79 -15.05
CA TRP A 43 11.97 -19.23 -13.78
C TRP A 43 12.77 -18.12 -13.08
N ASN A 44 13.54 -17.33 -13.81
CA ASN A 44 14.27 -16.20 -13.24
C ASN A 44 13.34 -15.15 -12.61
N ARG A 45 12.10 -15.03 -13.10
CA ARG A 45 11.08 -14.14 -12.52
C ARG A 45 10.43 -14.70 -11.26
N ASP A 46 10.09 -15.99 -11.24
CA ASP A 46 9.53 -16.66 -10.06
C ASP A 46 10.09 -18.08 -9.90
N ARG A 47 11.24 -18.15 -9.20
CA ARG A 47 11.95 -19.41 -8.95
C ARG A 47 11.13 -20.41 -8.15
N VAL A 48 10.26 -19.94 -7.26
CA VAL A 48 9.45 -20.81 -6.40
C VAL A 48 8.34 -21.47 -7.22
N ARG A 49 7.69 -20.71 -8.11
CA ARG A 49 6.58 -21.22 -8.93
C ARG A 49 7.07 -22.07 -10.10
N PHE A 50 8.14 -21.69 -10.77
CA PHE A 50 8.59 -22.36 -11.99
C PHE A 50 9.86 -23.18 -11.80
N GLY A 51 10.30 -23.38 -10.55
CA GLY A 51 11.43 -24.23 -10.23
C GLY A 51 11.04 -25.69 -9.97
N LEU A 52 12.01 -26.57 -10.15
CA LEU A 52 11.87 -28.02 -9.94
C LEU A 52 11.59 -28.32 -8.45
N ARG A 53 10.61 -29.18 -8.16
CA ARG A 53 10.24 -29.50 -6.76
C ARG A 53 11.44 -30.08 -6.00
N GLY A 54 11.75 -29.49 -4.84
CA GLY A 54 12.92 -29.84 -4.03
C GLY A 54 14.22 -29.13 -4.43
N TYR A 55 14.27 -28.52 -5.63
CA TYR A 55 15.44 -27.83 -6.17
C TYR A 55 15.09 -26.48 -6.80
N ALA A 56 14.01 -25.86 -6.35
CA ALA A 56 13.37 -24.73 -7.05
C ALA A 56 14.29 -23.51 -7.21
N GLN A 57 15.26 -23.35 -6.32
CA GLN A 57 16.24 -22.26 -6.38
C GLN A 57 17.38 -22.48 -7.39
N ASN A 58 17.59 -23.74 -7.81
CA ASN A 58 18.74 -24.15 -8.60
C ASN A 58 18.37 -24.55 -10.02
N TYR A 59 17.17 -25.10 -10.24
CA TYR A 59 16.77 -25.64 -11.53
C TYR A 59 15.35 -25.23 -11.94
N PRO A 60 15.14 -24.84 -13.22
CA PRO A 60 13.82 -24.59 -13.76
C PRO A 60 13.03 -25.89 -14.01
N ASP A 61 11.70 -25.80 -13.96
CA ASP A 61 10.75 -26.87 -14.27
C ASP A 61 10.06 -26.57 -15.62
N HIS A 62 10.64 -27.09 -16.70
CA HIS A 62 10.12 -26.94 -18.07
C HIS A 62 8.64 -27.34 -18.20
N LYS A 63 8.23 -28.42 -17.50
CA LYS A 63 6.87 -28.94 -17.59
C LYS A 63 5.85 -27.92 -17.08
N ARG A 64 6.17 -27.16 -16.02
CA ARG A 64 5.28 -26.12 -15.49
C ARG A 64 5.03 -25.00 -16.48
N VAL A 65 6.06 -24.55 -17.19
CA VAL A 65 5.92 -23.50 -18.21
C VAL A 65 5.12 -24.02 -19.40
N MET A 66 5.45 -25.21 -19.90
CA MET A 66 4.75 -25.80 -21.05
C MET A 66 3.28 -26.08 -20.76
N MET A 67 2.93 -26.50 -19.55
CA MET A 67 1.52 -26.72 -19.17
C MET A 67 0.66 -25.44 -19.24
N GLU A 68 1.25 -24.25 -19.06
CA GLU A 68 0.52 -22.98 -19.17
C GLU A 68 0.33 -22.53 -20.62
N ILE A 69 1.29 -22.80 -21.52
CA ILE A 69 1.24 -22.35 -22.92
C ILE A 69 0.74 -23.41 -23.91
N MET A 70 0.80 -24.70 -23.56
CA MET A 70 0.29 -25.80 -24.39
C MET A 70 -1.03 -26.38 -23.85
N GLY A 71 -1.43 -26.01 -22.65
CA GLY A 71 -2.67 -26.49 -22.02
C GLY A 71 -3.93 -25.88 -22.65
N LYS A 72 -5.09 -26.43 -22.29
CA LYS A 72 -6.41 -25.92 -22.70
C LYS A 72 -6.97 -24.84 -21.76
N LYS A 73 -6.11 -24.21 -20.97
CA LYS A 73 -6.54 -23.19 -20.00
C LYS A 73 -7.05 -21.95 -20.76
N PRO A 74 -8.14 -21.31 -20.32
CA PRO A 74 -8.61 -20.08 -20.96
C PRO A 74 -7.60 -18.93 -20.83
N THR A 75 -6.69 -19.01 -19.87
CA THR A 75 -5.61 -18.03 -19.67
C THR A 75 -4.36 -18.30 -20.51
N ASN A 76 -4.35 -19.35 -21.34
CA ASN A 76 -3.20 -19.72 -22.15
C ASN A 76 -2.82 -18.56 -23.10
N PRO A 77 -1.60 -18.00 -23.02
CA PRO A 77 -1.17 -16.89 -23.86
C PRO A 77 -1.23 -17.16 -25.37
N ILE A 78 -1.08 -18.42 -25.79
CA ILE A 78 -1.21 -18.83 -27.19
C ILE A 78 -2.68 -18.82 -27.62
N LEU A 79 -3.58 -19.39 -26.81
CA LEU A 79 -5.03 -19.36 -27.12
C LEU A 79 -5.59 -17.94 -27.12
N LEU A 80 -5.04 -17.05 -26.29
CA LEU A 80 -5.41 -15.63 -26.25
C LEU A 80 -4.80 -14.81 -27.39
N GLY A 81 -3.95 -15.41 -28.24
CA GLY A 81 -3.27 -14.72 -29.34
C GLY A 81 -2.23 -13.68 -28.87
N LEU A 82 -1.74 -13.80 -27.63
CA LEU A 82 -0.69 -12.96 -27.06
C LEU A 82 0.69 -13.48 -27.44
N MET A 83 0.81 -14.80 -27.63
CA MET A 83 1.98 -15.47 -28.15
C MET A 83 1.58 -16.35 -29.33
N GLU A 84 2.54 -16.64 -30.21
CA GLU A 84 2.35 -17.58 -31.32
C GLU A 84 3.49 -18.59 -31.36
N LYS A 85 3.16 -19.82 -31.77
CA LYS A 85 4.15 -20.87 -32.04
C LYS A 85 4.49 -20.81 -33.53
N LEU A 86 5.75 -20.55 -33.84
CA LEU A 86 6.21 -20.42 -35.24
C LEU A 86 6.60 -21.76 -35.83
N ARG A 87 7.34 -22.56 -35.06
CA ARG A 87 7.84 -23.89 -35.43
C ARG A 87 8.01 -24.75 -34.17
N PRO A 88 8.35 -26.06 -34.27
CA PRO A 88 8.59 -26.87 -33.07
C PRO A 88 9.53 -26.14 -32.11
N ASN A 89 9.07 -25.99 -30.86
CA ASN A 89 9.80 -25.43 -29.74
C ASN A 89 10.25 -23.96 -29.89
N ILE A 90 9.72 -23.22 -30.87
CA ILE A 90 10.04 -21.80 -31.11
C ILE A 90 8.76 -20.97 -31.09
N TYR A 91 8.82 -19.86 -30.35
CA TYR A 91 7.70 -18.97 -30.05
C TYR A 91 8.09 -17.52 -30.25
N ARG A 92 7.07 -16.67 -30.38
CA ARG A 92 7.21 -15.22 -30.43
C ARG A 92 6.05 -14.52 -29.74
N LEU A 93 6.31 -13.32 -29.23
CA LEU A 93 5.29 -12.42 -28.72
C LEU A 93 4.60 -11.66 -29.87
N THR A 94 3.27 -11.68 -29.91
CA THR A 94 2.52 -10.91 -30.91
C THR A 94 2.51 -9.42 -30.55
N PRO A 95 2.14 -8.51 -31.48
CA PRO A 95 1.93 -7.10 -31.13
C PRO A 95 0.91 -6.92 -29.99
N ARG A 96 -0.14 -7.74 -29.97
CA ARG A 96 -1.13 -7.77 -28.88
C ARG A 96 -0.52 -8.24 -27.57
N GLY A 97 0.33 -9.26 -27.60
CA GLY A 97 1.09 -9.70 -26.44
C GLY A 97 1.98 -8.62 -25.86
N ARG A 98 2.63 -7.81 -26.71
CA ARG A 98 3.51 -6.71 -26.26
C ARG A 98 2.70 -5.63 -25.56
N ALA A 99 1.55 -5.26 -26.14
CA ALA A 99 0.65 -4.30 -25.54
C ALA A 99 0.12 -4.79 -24.18
N GLU A 100 -0.24 -6.06 -24.05
CA GLU A 100 -0.69 -6.62 -22.78
C GLU A 100 0.45 -6.71 -21.75
N ALA A 101 1.67 -7.10 -22.15
CA ALA A 101 2.83 -7.09 -21.27
C ALA A 101 3.14 -5.67 -20.75
N ALA A 102 3.09 -4.66 -21.63
CA ALA A 102 3.22 -3.25 -21.24
C ALA A 102 2.12 -2.85 -20.25
N ARG A 103 0.85 -3.19 -20.51
CA ARG A 103 -0.27 -2.94 -19.60
C ARG A 103 -0.06 -3.58 -18.23
N LEU A 104 0.47 -4.80 -18.18
CA LEU A 104 0.78 -5.50 -16.93
C LEU A 104 1.91 -4.78 -16.17
N ARG A 105 2.95 -4.27 -16.86
CA ARG A 105 4.01 -3.47 -16.22
C ARG A 105 3.47 -2.12 -15.73
N ASP A 106 2.63 -1.47 -16.50
CA ASP A 106 1.96 -0.22 -16.11
C ASP A 106 1.02 -0.43 -14.92
N ASP A 107 0.36 -1.57 -14.81
CA ASP A 107 -0.41 -1.95 -13.61
C ASP A 107 0.50 -2.06 -12.36
N ILE A 108 1.78 -2.41 -12.51
CA ILE A 108 2.78 -2.39 -11.41
C ILE A 108 3.12 -0.94 -11.05
N GLU A 109 3.43 -0.10 -12.03
CA GLU A 109 3.82 1.29 -11.80
C GLU A 109 2.65 2.14 -11.30
N GLY A 110 1.47 1.95 -11.88
CA GLY A 110 0.20 2.49 -11.43
C GLY A 110 -0.17 2.00 -10.04
N SER A 111 0.09 0.73 -9.68
CA SER A 111 -0.09 0.24 -8.30
C SER A 111 0.96 0.80 -7.33
N LYS A 112 2.21 1.02 -7.74
CA LYS A 112 3.23 1.69 -6.91
C LYS A 112 2.85 3.16 -6.67
N ASN A 113 2.35 3.86 -7.68
CA ASN A 113 1.85 5.23 -7.56
C ASN A 113 0.56 5.31 -6.71
N LYS A 114 -0.33 4.32 -6.78
CA LYS A 114 -1.52 4.25 -5.90
C LYS A 114 -1.19 3.89 -4.45
N VAL A 115 -0.12 3.15 -4.21
CA VAL A 115 0.35 2.82 -2.86
C VAL A 115 1.04 4.03 -2.21
N ASN A 116 1.74 4.86 -2.99
CA ASN A 116 2.35 6.11 -2.52
C ASN A 116 1.35 7.28 -2.44
N SER A 117 0.29 7.32 -3.26
CA SER A 117 -0.73 8.37 -3.15
C SER A 117 -1.43 8.31 -1.79
N GLY A 118 -1.81 7.11 -1.33
CA GLY A 118 -2.39 6.95 0.01
C GLY A 118 -1.42 7.27 1.15
N ALA A 119 -0.12 6.98 1.00
CA ALA A 119 0.88 7.32 2.01
C ALA A 119 1.11 8.84 2.10
N ASN A 120 1.21 9.51 0.94
CA ASN A 120 1.40 10.96 0.85
C ASN A 120 0.14 11.72 1.30
N GLU A 121 -1.06 11.27 0.91
CA GLU A 121 -2.33 11.84 1.37
C GLU A 121 -2.49 11.69 2.88
N LEU A 122 -2.24 10.48 3.42
CA LEU A 122 -2.26 10.25 4.88
C LEU A 122 -1.18 11.06 5.59
N TYR A 123 0.02 11.17 5.01
CA TYR A 123 1.07 12.03 5.55
C TYR A 123 0.59 13.47 5.63
N ASP A 124 0.05 14.03 4.55
CA ASP A 124 -0.41 15.42 4.50
C ASP A 124 -1.59 15.71 5.45
N GLU A 125 -2.47 14.72 5.66
CA GLU A 125 -3.55 14.82 6.62
C GLU A 125 -3.05 14.78 8.08
N VAL A 126 -2.12 13.85 8.39
CA VAL A 126 -1.61 13.65 9.74
C VAL A 126 -0.59 14.72 10.14
N ALA A 127 0.22 15.19 9.20
CA ALA A 127 1.26 16.20 9.40
C ALA A 127 0.70 17.48 10.03
N LYS A 128 -0.52 17.87 9.67
CA LYS A 128 -1.22 19.05 10.21
C LYS A 128 -1.45 18.97 11.72
N PHE A 129 -1.54 17.76 12.27
CA PHE A 129 -1.76 17.53 13.69
C PHE A 129 -0.45 17.24 14.43
N VAL A 130 0.41 16.40 13.84
CA VAL A 130 1.71 16.05 14.42
C VAL A 130 2.62 17.27 14.52
N PHE A 131 2.63 18.15 13.52
CA PHE A 131 3.43 19.37 13.54
C PHE A 131 2.67 20.60 14.08
N HIS A 132 1.47 20.40 14.66
CA HIS A 132 0.70 21.52 15.20
C HIS A 132 1.34 22.09 16.46
N ALA A 133 1.46 23.42 16.54
CA ALA A 133 2.11 24.10 17.66
C ALA A 133 1.46 23.75 19.02
N THR A 134 0.13 23.68 19.09
CA THR A 134 -0.60 23.28 20.30
C THR A 134 -0.22 21.88 20.78
N PHE A 135 -0.08 20.92 19.87
CA PHE A 135 0.31 19.56 20.22
C PHE A 135 1.77 19.50 20.66
N GLN A 136 2.67 20.23 19.99
CA GLN A 136 4.07 20.32 20.38
C GLN A 136 4.23 20.92 21.79
N LYS A 137 3.47 21.97 22.12
CA LYS A 137 3.44 22.52 23.49
C LYS A 137 2.94 21.50 24.51
N TRP A 138 1.93 20.70 24.18
CA TRP A 138 1.45 19.64 25.08
C TRP A 138 2.49 18.54 25.34
N LYS A 139 3.34 18.22 24.34
CA LYS A 139 4.45 17.28 24.54
C LYS A 139 5.47 17.78 25.56
N GLU A 140 5.64 19.10 25.66
CA GLU A 140 6.54 19.74 26.62
C GLU A 140 5.87 19.97 27.98
N ASP A 141 4.60 20.38 27.98
CA ASP A 141 3.77 20.64 29.17
C ASP A 141 2.40 19.95 29.02
N PRO A 142 2.16 18.80 29.70
CA PRO A 142 0.88 18.10 29.67
C PRO A 142 -0.33 18.95 30.10
N ASP A 143 -0.11 20.08 30.79
CA ASP A 143 -1.16 21.02 31.19
C ASP A 143 -1.64 21.94 30.05
N GLU A 144 -0.93 21.99 28.91
CA GLU A 144 -1.37 22.70 27.70
C GLU A 144 -2.28 21.84 26.81
N PRO A 145 -3.17 22.43 25.99
CA PRO A 145 -3.63 23.80 26.05
C PRO A 145 -4.50 24.05 27.29
N ARG A 146 -4.31 25.21 27.92
CA ARG A 146 -5.13 25.65 29.07
C ARG A 146 -6.47 26.28 28.65
N ARG A 147 -6.56 26.79 27.41
CA ARG A 147 -7.73 27.48 26.89
C ARG A 147 -8.36 26.69 25.74
N TRP A 148 -9.69 26.73 25.67
CA TRP A 148 -10.44 26.09 24.57
C TRP A 148 -10.02 26.65 23.20
N GLN A 149 -9.62 27.91 23.11
CA GLN A 149 -9.28 28.55 21.85
C GLN A 149 -8.13 27.85 21.12
N ASP A 150 -7.13 27.37 21.86
CA ASP A 150 -5.96 26.68 21.31
C ASP A 150 -6.30 25.23 20.91
N ALA A 151 -7.22 24.59 21.64
CA ALA A 151 -7.77 23.28 21.30
C ALA A 151 -8.70 23.35 20.06
N ALA A 152 -9.49 24.41 19.94
CA ALA A 152 -10.35 24.69 18.81
C ALA A 152 -9.53 24.97 17.53
N ASP A 153 -8.43 25.70 17.66
CA ASP A 153 -7.47 25.95 16.59
C ASP A 153 -6.87 24.62 16.08
N PHE A 154 -6.40 23.77 16.99
CA PHE A 154 -5.90 22.43 16.66
C PHE A 154 -6.93 21.56 15.92
N LEU A 155 -8.20 21.64 16.30
CA LEU A 155 -9.30 20.90 15.65
C LEU A 155 -9.86 21.59 14.39
N ALA A 156 -9.31 22.74 13.99
CA ALA A 156 -9.81 23.60 12.92
C ALA A 156 -11.31 23.96 13.07
N VAL A 157 -11.75 24.19 14.32
CA VAL A 157 -13.11 24.60 14.66
C VAL A 157 -13.23 26.11 14.57
N LYS A 158 -14.19 26.60 13.77
CA LYS A 158 -14.46 28.05 13.67
C LYS A 158 -14.97 28.61 15.00
N ARG A 159 -14.59 29.86 15.30
CA ARG A 159 -15.08 30.57 16.49
C ARG A 159 -16.61 30.62 16.49
N GLY A 160 -17.23 30.13 17.55
CA GLY A 160 -18.68 30.10 17.74
C GLY A 160 -19.36 28.78 17.37
N SER A 161 -18.70 27.88 16.62
CA SER A 161 -19.27 26.58 16.21
C SER A 161 -18.94 25.45 17.21
N ILE A 162 -19.43 25.53 18.44
CA ILE A 162 -19.21 24.48 19.46
C ILE A 162 -19.81 23.13 19.01
N SER A 163 -20.92 23.15 18.27
CA SER A 163 -21.56 21.95 17.73
C SER A 163 -20.68 21.17 16.75
N GLU A 164 -19.77 21.83 16.04
CA GLU A 164 -18.87 21.19 15.07
C GLU A 164 -17.65 20.52 15.76
N ALA A 165 -17.35 20.88 17.01
CA ALA A 165 -16.12 20.47 17.66
C ALA A 165 -16.04 18.95 17.90
N SER A 166 -17.16 18.32 18.28
CA SER A 166 -17.24 16.87 18.45
C SER A 166 -17.07 16.12 17.13
N GLU A 167 -17.66 16.63 16.05
CA GLU A 167 -17.54 16.05 14.72
C GLU A 167 -16.12 16.18 14.17
N ARG A 168 -15.51 17.36 14.34
CA ARG A 168 -14.10 17.59 13.97
C ARG A 168 -13.18 16.66 14.74
N GLN A 169 -13.37 16.52 16.05
CA GLN A 169 -12.58 15.58 16.82
C GLN A 169 -12.70 14.14 16.30
N LYS A 170 -13.93 13.66 16.04
CA LYS A 170 -14.14 12.32 15.48
C LYS A 170 -13.50 12.15 14.11
N ALA A 171 -13.52 13.20 13.28
CA ALA A 171 -12.86 13.20 11.98
C ALA A 171 -11.33 13.08 12.14
N VAL A 172 -10.72 13.84 13.06
CA VAL A 172 -9.29 13.73 13.36
C VAL A 172 -8.95 12.32 13.90
N GLU A 173 -9.72 11.78 14.84
CA GLU A 173 -9.53 10.41 15.35
C GLU A 173 -9.60 9.36 14.22
N SER A 174 -10.53 9.53 13.28
CA SER A 174 -10.68 8.66 12.11
C SER A 174 -9.44 8.72 11.22
N THR A 175 -8.95 9.91 10.91
CA THR A 175 -7.72 10.13 10.13
C THR A 175 -6.50 9.48 10.81
N LEU A 176 -6.31 9.68 12.12
CA LEU A 176 -5.19 9.08 12.86
C LEU A 176 -5.28 7.55 12.90
N LYS A 177 -6.48 6.99 13.07
CA LYS A 177 -6.71 5.53 13.01
C LYS A 177 -6.40 4.98 11.62
N ASN A 178 -6.82 5.67 10.56
CA ASN A 178 -6.51 5.27 9.19
C ASN A 178 -5.00 5.23 8.94
N ALA A 179 -4.26 6.20 9.48
CA ALA A 179 -2.80 6.23 9.39
C ALA A 179 -2.12 5.08 10.15
N ILE A 180 -2.55 4.78 11.38
CA ILE A 180 -2.05 3.65 12.16
C ILE A 180 -2.36 2.32 11.46
N ASP A 181 -3.61 2.15 11.01
CA ASP A 181 -4.04 0.97 10.27
C ASP A 181 -3.24 0.79 8.98
N TRP A 182 -2.96 1.88 8.27
CA TRP A 182 -2.15 1.84 7.06
C TRP A 182 -0.72 1.38 7.39
N CYS A 183 -0.09 1.97 8.41
CA CYS A 183 1.26 1.59 8.84
C CYS A 183 1.33 0.11 9.26
N SER A 184 0.35 -0.35 10.03
CA SER A 184 0.20 -1.74 10.45
C SER A 184 0.02 -2.69 9.25
N LYS A 185 -0.89 -2.36 8.32
CA LYS A 185 -1.14 -3.14 7.10
C LYS A 185 0.08 -3.21 6.17
N LYS A 186 0.93 -2.19 6.18
CA LYS A 186 2.16 -2.10 5.37
C LYS A 186 3.40 -2.58 6.10
N SER A 187 3.31 -2.89 7.39
CA SER A 187 4.44 -3.24 8.26
C SER A 187 5.57 -2.21 8.20
N VAL A 188 5.21 -0.93 8.31
CA VAL A 188 6.14 0.20 8.38
C VAL A 188 5.92 0.98 9.67
N ASP A 189 6.99 1.53 10.22
CA ASP A 189 6.96 2.24 11.51
C ASP A 189 6.76 3.76 11.36
N TYR A 190 6.68 4.26 10.14
CA TYR A 190 6.56 5.69 9.85
C TYR A 190 5.90 5.98 8.49
N LEU A 191 5.31 7.17 8.36
CA LEU A 191 4.85 7.77 7.11
C LEU A 191 5.93 8.70 6.55
N THR A 192 6.14 8.70 5.24
CA THR A 192 7.04 9.63 4.55
C THR A 192 6.37 10.25 3.34
N ARG A 193 6.66 11.51 3.08
CA ARG A 193 6.38 12.18 1.81
C ARG A 193 7.65 12.27 0.98
N GLY A 194 7.87 11.29 0.10
CA GLY A 194 9.03 11.29 -0.83
C GLY A 194 10.41 11.39 -0.14
N ARG A 195 11.41 11.90 -0.88
CA ARG A 195 12.77 12.18 -0.34
C ARG A 195 12.85 13.63 0.13
N GLY A 196 12.95 13.86 1.43
CA GLY A 196 13.29 15.16 2.01
C GLY A 196 12.46 15.57 3.23
N ASP A 197 11.24 15.05 3.36
CA ASP A 197 10.36 15.38 4.48
C ASP A 197 10.64 14.53 5.72
N SER A 198 10.47 15.13 6.90
CA SER A 198 10.66 14.44 8.18
C SER A 198 9.66 13.29 8.31
N PRO A 199 10.11 12.06 8.62
CA PRO A 199 9.22 10.94 8.83
C PRO A 199 8.29 11.20 10.01
N ILE A 200 7.01 10.86 9.87
CA ILE A 200 6.06 10.84 10.98
C ILE A 200 6.02 9.42 11.51
N HIS A 201 6.54 9.19 12.73
CA HIS A 201 6.53 7.86 13.30
C HIS A 201 5.13 7.49 13.78
N VAL A 202 4.80 6.19 13.73
CA VAL A 202 3.54 5.67 14.29
C VAL A 202 3.37 6.06 15.75
N LYS A 203 4.47 6.16 16.50
CA LYS A 203 4.49 6.69 17.87
C LYS A 203 3.93 8.11 17.97
N ASP A 204 4.34 9.01 17.08
CA ASP A 204 3.85 10.39 17.07
C ASP A 204 2.33 10.43 16.82
N VAL A 205 1.83 9.57 15.93
CA VAL A 205 0.38 9.45 15.65
C VAL A 205 -0.41 8.96 16.88
N TRP A 206 0.14 8.01 17.64
CA TRP A 206 -0.45 7.59 18.91
C TRP A 206 -0.45 8.70 19.96
N GLU A 207 0.64 9.47 20.06
CA GLU A 207 0.73 10.62 20.96
C GLU A 207 -0.33 11.68 20.64
N VAL A 208 -0.61 11.96 19.35
CA VAL A 208 -1.74 12.84 18.97
C VAL A 208 -3.08 12.26 19.44
N MET A 209 -3.27 10.95 19.37
CA MET A 209 -4.50 10.31 19.81
C MET A 209 -4.68 10.38 21.33
N ASP A 210 -3.59 10.32 22.09
CA ASP A 210 -3.61 10.56 23.53
C ASP A 210 -3.87 12.04 23.86
N PHE A 211 -3.32 12.96 23.07
CA PHE A 211 -3.64 14.38 23.16
C PHE A 211 -5.15 14.63 22.95
N LEU A 212 -5.78 13.99 21.97
CA LEU A 212 -7.24 14.09 21.75
C LEU A 212 -8.06 13.61 22.97
N LYS A 213 -7.59 12.58 23.70
CA LYS A 213 -8.22 12.14 24.95
C LYS A 213 -8.04 13.19 26.05
N ALA A 214 -6.86 13.80 26.15
CA ALA A 214 -6.60 14.90 27.10
C ALA A 214 -7.52 16.10 26.83
N LEU A 215 -7.73 16.46 25.56
CA LEU A 215 -8.67 17.52 25.17
C LEU A 215 -10.11 17.21 25.60
N LYS A 216 -10.57 15.96 25.39
CA LYS A 216 -11.89 15.49 25.87
C LYS A 216 -12.05 15.65 27.37
N TYR A 217 -11.03 15.25 28.12
CA TYR A 217 -11.03 15.35 29.57
C TYR A 217 -11.06 16.81 30.06
N ARG A 218 -10.29 17.69 29.41
CA ARG A 218 -10.13 19.09 29.83
C ARG A 218 -11.29 19.98 29.37
N PHE A 219 -11.87 19.73 28.21
CA PHE A 219 -12.94 20.55 27.62
C PHE A 219 -14.22 19.76 27.31
N PRO A 220 -14.78 19.02 28.28
CA PRO A 220 -15.92 18.13 28.05
C PRO A 220 -17.16 18.91 27.58
N GLN A 221 -17.37 20.12 28.12
CA GLN A 221 -18.47 21.01 27.75
C GLN A 221 -18.44 21.44 26.27
N ASN A 222 -17.26 21.45 25.65
CA ASN A 222 -17.07 21.85 24.26
C ASN A 222 -17.10 20.66 23.29
N LEU A 223 -16.76 19.44 23.75
CA LEU A 223 -16.58 18.26 22.90
C LEU A 223 -17.68 17.19 23.06
N GLU A 224 -18.36 17.14 24.20
CA GLU A 224 -19.39 16.14 24.52
C GLU A 224 -20.79 16.74 24.63
N GLY A 225 -20.96 18.03 24.36
CA GLY A 225 -22.25 18.71 24.40
C GLY A 225 -22.82 18.75 25.81
N GLY A 226 -22.29 19.64 26.66
CA GLY A 226 -22.99 20.13 27.84
C GLY A 226 -23.46 19.11 28.89
N LYS A 227 -22.95 17.88 28.95
CA LYS A 227 -23.15 17.04 30.15
C LYS A 227 -22.20 17.51 31.25
N LYS A 228 -22.73 18.35 32.15
CA LYS A 228 -22.09 18.68 33.42
C LYS A 228 -21.62 17.39 34.10
N LEU A 229 -20.31 17.22 34.27
CA LEU A 229 -19.79 16.30 35.27
C LEU A 229 -20.25 16.81 36.65
N PRO A 230 -20.68 15.91 37.56
CA PRO A 230 -21.07 16.33 38.90
C PRO A 230 -19.87 16.97 39.59
N GLN A 231 -20.05 18.21 40.07
CA GLN A 231 -19.09 18.84 40.97
C GLN A 231 -19.00 17.95 42.22
N LYS A 232 -17.81 17.38 42.47
CA LYS A 232 -17.49 16.85 43.79
C LYS A 232 -17.33 18.06 44.72
N GLY A 233 -18.27 18.20 45.64
CA GLY A 233 -18.09 18.98 46.87
C GLY A 233 -17.17 18.28 47.85
#